data_AF-A0A7V9C227-F1
#
_entry.id   AF-A0A7V9C227-F1
#
_cell.length_a   1.000
_cell.length_b   1.000
_cell.length_c   1.000
_cell.angle_alpha   90.00
_cell.angle_beta   90.00
_cell.angle_gamma   90.00
#
_symmetry.space_group_name_H-M   'P 1'
#
loop_
_entity.id
_entity.type
_entity.pdbx_description
1 polymer ?
#
loop_
_entity_poly.entity_id
_entity_poly.type
_entity_poly.pdbx_seq_one_letter_code
_entity_poly.pdbx_strand_id
1 'polypeptide(L)'
;LEAGAGAAESPIGRYAAALACLVLGDWDGARVHADVARVHEEFPADVGDALAFIAAEDVVDYVGAVERVLESFETREAYLEDTPVADTVLVLQALAARRGMAAELSSPLLPS
;
A
#
# COMPACT_ATOMS: atom_id res chain seq x y z
N LEU A 1 14.13 10.10 -1.11
CA LEU A 1 14.90 8.89 -1.45
C LEU A 1 16.36 8.92 -0.96
N GLU A 2 16.92 10.08 -0.62
CA GLU A 2 18.30 10.29 -0.12
C GLU A 2 18.72 9.43 1.10
N ALA A 3 17.78 8.87 1.85
CA ALA A 3 18.06 7.96 2.96
C ALA A 3 18.44 6.52 2.53
N GLY A 4 18.57 6.25 1.23
CA GLY A 4 19.04 4.96 0.69
C GLY A 4 17.94 3.95 0.35
N ALA A 5 16.68 4.23 0.67
CA ALA A 5 15.56 3.32 0.37
C ALA A 5 15.46 2.93 -1.12
N GLY A 6 15.76 3.87 -2.03
CA GLY A 6 15.74 3.61 -3.48
C GLY A 6 16.77 2.57 -3.97
N ALA A 7 17.84 2.34 -3.20
CA ALA A 7 18.88 1.36 -3.51
C ALA A 7 18.69 0.02 -2.77
N ALA A 8 17.70 -0.08 -1.89
CA ALA A 8 17.47 -1.30 -1.12
C ALA A 8 16.98 -2.44 -2.02
N GLU A 9 17.61 -3.61 -1.91
CA GLU A 9 17.19 -4.82 -2.64
C GLU A 9 16.08 -5.58 -1.90
N SER A 10 15.90 -5.33 -0.60
CA SER A 10 14.88 -6.01 0.21
C SER A 10 13.46 -5.53 -0.14
N PRO A 11 12.45 -6.41 -0.05
CA PRO A 11 11.06 -6.04 -0.33
C PRO A 11 10.55 -4.92 0.58
N ILE A 12 10.94 -4.92 1.86
CA ILE A 12 10.60 -3.85 2.81
C ILE A 12 11.25 -2.52 2.43
N GLY A 13 12.50 -2.54 1.94
CA GLY A 13 13.17 -1.35 1.43
C GLY A 13 12.47 -0.78 0.19
N ARG A 14 12.03 -1.64 -0.73
CA ARG A 14 11.24 -1.27 -1.90
C ARG A 14 9.87 -0.71 -1.54
N TYR A 15 9.19 -1.32 -0.58
CA TYR A 15 7.95 -0.79 0.00
C TYR A 15 8.13 0.63 0.56
N ALA A 16 9.16 0.84 1.40
CA ALA A 16 9.46 2.16 1.96
C ALA A 16 9.80 3.19 0.88
N ALA A 17 10.52 2.79 -0.17
CA ALA A 17 10.83 3.65 -1.30
C ALA A 17 9.57 4.03 -2.09
N ALA A 18 8.68 3.08 -2.37
CA ALA A 18 7.41 3.31 -3.04
C ALA A 18 6.54 4.31 -2.26
N LEU A 19 6.40 4.14 -0.95
CA LEU A 19 5.68 5.08 -0.08
C LEU A 19 6.27 6.50 -0.16
N ALA A 20 7.60 6.62 -0.07
CA ALA A 20 8.27 7.91 -0.16
C ALA A 20 8.01 8.60 -1.51
N CYS A 21 8.05 7.86 -2.61
CA CYS A 21 7.72 8.35 -3.94
C CYS A 21 6.26 8.82 -4.02
N LEU A 22 5.29 8.03 -3.54
CA LEU A 22 3.87 8.41 -3.53
C LEU A 22 3.60 9.67 -2.69
N VAL A 23 4.26 9.81 -1.54
CA VAL A 23 4.15 11.02 -0.70
C VAL A 23 4.64 12.25 -1.46
N LEU A 24 5.76 12.12 -2.20
CA LEU A 24 6.37 13.19 -2.99
C LEU A 24 5.68 13.45 -4.33
N GLY A 25 4.72 12.62 -4.74
CA GLY A 25 4.07 12.68 -6.05
C GLY A 25 4.96 12.20 -7.21
N ASP A 26 6.02 11.44 -6.91
CA ASP A 26 6.87 10.78 -7.90
C ASP A 26 6.24 9.45 -8.31
N TRP A 27 5.28 9.51 -9.23
CA TRP A 27 4.47 8.35 -9.63
C TRP A 27 5.29 7.29 -10.38
N ASP A 28 6.22 7.71 -11.23
CA ASP A 28 7.06 6.79 -11.99
C ASP A 28 8.02 6.05 -11.05
N GLY A 29 8.66 6.76 -10.11
CA GLY A 29 9.50 6.14 -9.09
C GLY A 29 8.71 5.20 -8.18
N ALA A 30 7.49 5.58 -7.79
CA ALA A 30 6.60 4.72 -7.02
C ALA A 30 6.29 3.41 -7.75
N ARG A 31 5.99 3.49 -9.06
CA ARG A 31 5.67 2.31 -9.87
C ARG A 31 6.83 1.34 -9.96
N VAL A 32 8.05 1.83 -10.19
CA VAL A 32 9.26 1.00 -10.23
C VAL A 32 9.45 0.22 -8.93
N HIS A 33 9.27 0.87 -7.79
CA HIS A 33 9.45 0.23 -6.49
C HIS A 33 8.31 -0.73 -6.13
N ALA A 34 7.06 -0.38 -6.48
CA ALA A 34 5.89 -1.24 -6.29
C ALA A 34 5.98 -2.52 -7.15
N ASP A 35 6.40 -2.41 -8.41
CA ASP A 35 6.57 -3.55 -9.32
C ASP A 35 7.59 -4.57 -8.79
N VAL A 36 8.67 -4.11 -8.15
CA VAL A 36 9.64 -5.02 -7.50
C VAL A 36 9.04 -5.67 -6.25
N ALA A 37 8.31 -4.91 -5.43
CA ALA A 37 7.75 -5.42 -4.19
C ALA A 37 6.65 -6.48 -4.45
N ARG A 38 5.75 -6.25 -5.39
CA ARG A 38 4.57 -7.10 -5.63
C ARG A 38 4.87 -8.48 -6.22
N VAL A 39 6.04 -8.66 -6.84
CA VAL A 39 6.49 -9.95 -7.38
C VAL A 39 7.39 -10.72 -6.42
N HIS A 40 7.73 -10.15 -5.26
CA HIS A 40 8.60 -10.78 -4.28
C HIS A 40 7.80 -11.71 -3.37
N GLU A 41 8.20 -12.99 -3.28
CA GLU A 41 7.44 -14.05 -2.59
C GLU A 41 7.19 -13.75 -1.09
N GLU A 42 8.13 -13.07 -0.44
CA GLU A 42 8.03 -12.72 0.99
C GLU A 42 7.27 -11.41 1.27
N PHE A 43 6.70 -10.76 0.25
CA PHE A 43 5.96 -9.51 0.42
C PHE A 43 4.47 -9.71 0.10
N PRO A 44 3.54 -9.06 0.84
CA PRO A 44 2.12 -9.14 0.53
C PRO A 44 1.81 -8.56 -0.86
N ALA A 45 1.48 -9.42 -1.81
CA ALA A 45 1.24 -9.04 -3.20
C ALA A 45 0.15 -7.96 -3.34
N ASP A 46 -0.96 -8.08 -2.60
CA ASP A 46 -2.07 -7.12 -2.63
C ASP A 46 -1.65 -5.70 -2.20
N VAL A 47 -0.71 -5.59 -1.26
CA VAL A 47 -0.14 -4.29 -0.86
C VAL A 47 0.71 -3.71 -1.98
N GLY A 48 1.53 -4.55 -2.61
CA GLY A 48 2.36 -4.14 -3.75
C GLY A 48 1.52 -3.71 -4.96
N ASP A 49 0.46 -4.46 -5.25
CA ASP A 49 -0.51 -4.14 -6.30
C ASP A 49 -1.22 -2.81 -6.01
N ALA A 50 -1.71 -2.58 -4.78
CA ALA A 50 -2.34 -1.31 -4.41
C ALA A 50 -1.40 -0.12 -4.64
N LEU A 51 -0.11 -0.23 -4.28
CA LEU A 51 0.89 0.81 -4.54
C LEU A 51 1.10 1.04 -6.04
N ALA A 52 1.15 -0.03 -6.84
CA ALA A 52 1.31 0.05 -8.28
C ALA A 52 0.10 0.72 -8.95
N PHE A 53 -1.12 0.39 -8.51
CA PHE A 53 -2.35 0.98 -9.05
C PHE A 53 -2.52 2.44 -8.65
N ILE A 54 -2.18 2.83 -7.41
CA ILE A 54 -2.11 4.25 -7.02
C ILE A 54 -1.09 4.99 -7.91
N ALA A 55 0.08 4.39 -8.17
CA ALA A 55 1.09 4.98 -9.04
C ALA A 55 0.66 5.07 -10.52
N ALA A 56 -0.22 4.19 -10.98
CA ALA A 56 -0.78 4.19 -12.34
C ALA A 56 -2.06 5.02 -12.49
N GLU A 57 -2.65 5.51 -11.40
CA GLU A 57 -4.00 6.10 -11.38
C GLU A 57 -5.11 5.14 -11.80
N ASP A 58 -4.90 3.84 -11.58
CA ASP A 58 -5.89 2.81 -11.89
C ASP A 58 -6.89 2.67 -10.73
N VAL A 59 -7.99 3.43 -10.82
CA VAL A 59 -8.99 3.49 -9.74
C VAL A 59 -9.66 2.14 -9.51
N VAL A 60 -9.96 1.39 -10.57
CA VAL A 60 -10.73 0.14 -10.47
C VAL A 60 -9.88 -0.93 -9.81
N ASP A 61 -8.66 -1.12 -10.30
CA ASP A 61 -7.79 -2.16 -9.76
C ASP A 61 -7.26 -1.78 -8.36
N TYR A 62 -7.07 -0.48 -8.08
CA TYR A 62 -6.76 0.00 -6.73
C TYR A 62 -7.85 -0.39 -5.72
N VAL A 63 -9.14 -0.15 -6.03
CA VAL A 63 -10.25 -0.48 -5.13
C VAL A 63 -10.24 -1.96 -4.79
N GLY A 64 -10.13 -2.82 -5.80
CA GLY A 64 -10.08 -4.27 -5.57
C GLY A 64 -8.85 -4.70 -4.76
N ALA A 65 -7.68 -4.07 -4.97
CA ALA A 65 -6.48 -4.37 -4.20
C ALA A 65 -6.62 -3.97 -2.73
N VAL A 66 -7.13 -2.77 -2.44
CA VAL A 66 -7.27 -2.30 -1.05
C VAL A 66 -8.32 -3.08 -0.27
N GLU A 67 -9.39 -3.56 -0.94
CA GLU A 67 -10.37 -4.47 -0.34
C GLU A 67 -9.73 -5.81 0.08
N ARG A 68 -8.90 -6.41 -0.77
CA ARG A 68 -8.17 -7.66 -0.43
C ARG A 68 -7.18 -7.45 0.72
N VAL A 69 -6.51 -6.30 0.76
CA VAL A 69 -5.66 -5.95 1.91
C VAL A 69 -6.52 -5.90 3.18
N LEU A 70 -7.67 -5.23 3.16
CA LEU A 70 -8.58 -5.13 4.30
C LEU A 70 -9.09 -6.51 4.76
N GLU A 71 -9.55 -7.35 3.84
CA GLU A 71 -9.99 -8.73 4.13
C GLU A 71 -8.85 -9.53 4.79
N SER A 72 -7.60 -9.32 4.37
CA SER A 72 -6.44 -9.96 4.97
C SER A 72 -6.18 -9.53 6.43
N PHE A 73 -6.66 -8.35 6.85
CA PHE A 73 -6.62 -7.93 8.25
C PHE A 73 -7.81 -8.49 9.02
N GLU A 74 -9.01 -8.49 8.44
CA GLU A 74 -10.25 -8.99 9.08
C GLU A 74 -10.18 -10.48 9.42
N THR A 75 -9.44 -11.25 8.63
CA THR A 75 -9.26 -12.70 8.82
C THR A 75 -8.11 -13.05 9.77
N ARG A 76 -7.33 -12.07 10.28
CA ARG A 76 -6.22 -12.33 11.21
C ARG A 76 -6.72 -12.48 12.64
N GLU A 77 -6.29 -13.58 13.26
CA GLU A 77 -6.58 -13.89 14.66
C GLU A 77 -5.50 -13.37 15.64
N ALA A 78 -4.34 -12.95 15.13
CA ALA A 78 -3.23 -12.42 15.93
C ALA A 78 -2.76 -11.06 15.42
N TYR A 79 -2.77 -10.07 16.32
CA TYR A 79 -2.29 -8.71 16.08
C TYR A 79 -1.00 -8.49 16.88
N LEU A 80 -0.09 -7.67 16.36
CA LEU A 80 1.15 -7.29 17.07
C LEU A 80 0.87 -6.39 18.29
N GLU A 81 -0.29 -5.73 18.30
CA GLU A 81 -0.78 -4.85 19.38
C GLU A 81 -2.26 -5.18 19.69
N ASP A 82 -2.75 -4.89 20.90
CA ASP A 82 -4.15 -5.14 21.32
C ASP A 82 -5.18 -4.23 20.60
N THR A 83 -4.76 -3.46 19.59
CA THR A 83 -5.61 -2.56 18.81
C THR A 83 -5.81 -3.10 17.40
N PRO A 84 -7.02 -3.56 17.05
CA PRO A 84 -7.30 -4.10 15.72
C PRO A 84 -7.51 -2.94 14.73
N VAL A 85 -6.43 -2.51 14.06
CA VAL A 85 -6.45 -1.45 13.04
C VAL A 85 -5.77 -1.95 11.77
N ALA A 86 -6.43 -1.74 10.62
CA ALA A 86 -5.84 -2.01 9.31
C ALA A 86 -4.96 -0.83 8.86
N ASP A 87 -3.85 -0.62 9.56
CA ASP A 87 -2.95 0.55 9.38
C ASP A 87 -2.49 0.75 7.94
N THR A 88 -2.19 -0.35 7.24
CA THR A 88 -1.75 -0.36 5.85
C THR A 88 -2.87 0.14 4.93
N VAL A 89 -4.13 -0.23 5.20
CA VAL A 89 -5.30 0.27 4.45
C VAL A 89 -5.42 1.78 4.62
N LEU A 90 -5.24 2.30 5.84
CA LEU A 90 -5.30 3.75 6.11
C LEU A 90 -4.23 4.52 5.35
N VAL A 91 -3.01 3.99 5.28
CA VAL A 91 -1.92 4.59 4.50
C VAL A 91 -2.26 4.60 3.00
N LEU A 92 -2.75 3.48 2.47
CA LEU A 92 -3.14 3.37 1.06
C LEU A 92 -4.27 4.34 0.70
N GLN A 93 -5.32 4.43 1.52
CA GLN A 93 -6.41 5.38 1.33
C GLN A 93 -5.93 6.84 1.38
N ALA A 94 -5.03 7.18 2.31
CA ALA A 94 -4.48 8.54 2.41
C ALA A 94 -3.66 8.92 1.17
N LEU A 95 -2.88 7.98 0.61
CA LEU A 95 -2.09 8.21 -0.60
C LEU A 95 -2.98 8.28 -1.85
N ALA A 96 -3.95 7.37 -1.98
CA ALA A 96 -4.92 7.37 -3.07
C ALA A 96 -5.77 8.65 -3.10
N ALA A 97 -6.22 9.13 -1.93
CA ALA A 97 -6.99 10.37 -1.82
C ALA A 97 -6.23 11.60 -2.33
N ARG A 98 -4.91 11.67 -2.12
CA ARG A 98 -4.05 12.75 -2.65
C ARG A 98 -4.03 12.80 -4.18
N ARG A 99 -4.33 11.67 -4.83
CA ARG A 99 -4.43 11.53 -6.28
C ARG A 99 -5.89 11.51 -6.78
N GLY A 100 -6.87 11.80 -5.91
CA GLY A 100 -8.28 11.80 -6.29
C GLY A 100 -8.89 10.40 -6.47
N MET A 101 -8.25 9.37 -5.92
CA MET A 101 -8.66 7.96 -6.06
C MET A 101 -9.27 7.41 -4.75
N ALA A 102 -9.98 8.23 -3.98
CA ALA A 102 -10.53 7.79 -2.71
C ALA A 102 -11.49 6.60 -2.89
N ALA A 103 -11.27 5.53 -2.14
CA ALA A 103 -12.15 4.37 -2.07
C ALA A 103 -13.02 4.43 -0.81
N GLU A 104 -14.32 4.28 -0.96
CA GLU A 104 -15.27 4.18 0.15
C GLU A 104 -15.24 2.74 0.69
N LEU A 105 -14.63 2.53 1.86
CA LEU A 105 -14.55 1.25 2.53
C LEU A 105 -15.34 1.31 3.85
N SER A 106 -15.93 0.19 4.25
CA SER A 106 -16.65 0.06 5.52
C SER A 106 -16.18 -1.19 6.26
N SER A 107 -15.57 -1.02 7.43
CA SER A 107 -15.08 -2.10 8.27
C SER A 107 -14.91 -1.62 9.71
N PRO A 108 -15.13 -2.48 10.73
CA PRO A 108 -14.83 -2.17 12.12
C PRO A 108 -13.33 -1.94 12.39
N LEU A 109 -12.45 -2.33 11.45
CA LEU A 109 -10.99 -2.10 11.53
C LEU A 109 -10.55 -0.72 11.01
N LEU A 110 -11.50 0.08 10.52
CA LEU A 110 -11.27 1.43 10.03
C LEU A 110 -11.91 2.46 10.98
N PRO A 111 -11.34 3.66 11.11
CA PRO A 111 -11.95 4.76 11.87
C PRO A 111 -13.34 5.12 11.33
N SER A 112 -14.24 5.51 12.23
CA SER A 112 -15.58 6.00 11.93
C SER A 112 -15.65 7.51 11.68
#